data_AF-A0A4S5JRV2-F1
#
_entry.id   AF-A0A4S5JRV2-F1
#
_cell.length_a   1.000
_cell.length_b   1.000
_cell.length_c   1.000
_cell.angle_alpha   90.00
_cell.angle_beta   90.00
_cell.angle_gamma   90.00
#
_symmetry.space_group_name_H-M   'P 1'
#
loop_
_entity.id
_entity.type
_entity.pdbx_description
1 polymer ?
#
loop_
_entity_poly.entity_id
_entity_poly.type
_entity_poly.pdbx_seq_one_letter_code
_entity_poly.pdbx_strand_id
1 'polypeptide(L)'
;MALYRDHAVVEINRKQHFLAVGQRTPEGVILISANSNQAVMDIAGQRSIFELNNRVGGVYLAPAEMPVVSIWPTNGMYLASGSVNGYTVDFMVDTGATVIAINGETAKRLGVDYLGANQIGVRTASGVELAYSIQLQTVQLGDISLDNVDAVVIDGPEPQRALLGMSFLNAFDMERKGERLDLRRKF
;
A
#
# COMPACT_ATOMS: atom_id res chain seq x y z
N MET A 1 -5.69 -28.99 17.42
CA MET A 1 -6.79 -28.97 16.43
C MET A 1 -7.83 -29.99 16.87
N ALA A 2 -9.11 -29.71 16.63
CA ALA A 2 -10.20 -30.68 16.79
C ALA A 2 -10.98 -30.77 15.48
N LEU A 3 -11.46 -31.96 15.14
CA LEU A 3 -12.13 -32.24 13.88
C LEU A 3 -13.51 -32.84 14.12
N TYR A 4 -14.50 -32.32 13.40
CA TYR A 4 -15.88 -32.76 13.42
C TYR A 4 -16.38 -32.95 11.99
N ARG A 5 -17.56 -33.56 11.84
CA ARG A 5 -18.23 -33.57 10.54
C ARG A 5 -18.58 -32.12 10.16
N ASP A 6 -18.11 -31.72 8.98
CA ASP A 6 -18.32 -30.38 8.38
C ASP A 6 -17.76 -29.20 9.17
N HIS A 7 -17.03 -29.45 10.27
CA HIS A 7 -16.43 -28.40 11.08
C HIS A 7 -15.02 -28.75 11.55
N ALA A 8 -14.17 -27.73 11.69
CA ALA A 8 -12.82 -27.87 12.21
C ALA A 8 -12.50 -26.74 13.21
N VAL A 9 -11.83 -27.10 14.31
CA VAL A 9 -11.16 -26.15 15.21
C VAL A 9 -9.68 -26.15 14.86
N VAL A 10 -9.23 -25.11 14.17
CA VAL A 10 -7.85 -24.95 13.73
C VAL A 10 -7.16 -23.85 14.50
N GLU A 11 -5.86 -23.99 14.71
CA GLU A 11 -5.03 -22.90 15.21
C GLU A 11 -4.27 -22.29 14.03
N ILE A 12 -4.49 -21.00 13.82
CA ILE A 12 -3.83 -20.19 12.79
C ILE A 12 -3.19 -19.02 13.52
N ASN A 13 -1.88 -18.81 13.33
CA ASN A 13 -1.14 -17.71 13.98
C ASN A 13 -1.34 -17.64 15.51
N ARG A 14 -1.37 -18.80 16.19
CA ARG A 14 -1.63 -18.96 17.64
C ARG A 14 -3.02 -18.54 18.11
N LYS A 15 -3.97 -18.32 17.19
CA LYS A 15 -5.38 -18.06 17.48
C LYS A 15 -6.22 -19.25 17.04
N GLN A 16 -7.18 -19.64 17.87
CA GLN A 16 -8.11 -20.71 17.51
C GLN A 16 -9.27 -20.15 16.67
N HIS A 17 -9.60 -20.85 15.60
CA HIS A 17 -10.73 -20.58 14.73
C HIS A 17 -11.62 -21.81 14.66
N PHE A 18 -12.92 -21.60 14.83
CA PHE A 18 -13.95 -22.58 14.53
C PHE A 18 -14.47 -22.31 13.12
N LEU A 19 -14.36 -23.29 12.23
CA LEU A 19 -14.72 -23.17 10.82
C LEU A 19 -15.75 -24.20 10.42
N ALA A 20 -16.80 -23.76 9.73
CA ALA A 20 -17.68 -24.60 8.94
C ALA A 20 -17.17 -24.72 7.49
N VAL A 21 -17.53 -25.79 6.78
CA VAL A 21 -17.17 -25.94 5.35
C VAL A 21 -17.67 -24.74 4.53
N GLY A 22 -16.80 -24.19 3.70
CA GLY A 22 -17.02 -22.98 2.91
C GLY A 22 -16.69 -21.67 3.64
N GLN A 23 -16.48 -21.70 4.96
CA GLN A 23 -16.15 -20.51 5.74
C GLN A 23 -14.69 -20.10 5.52
N ARG A 24 -14.47 -18.79 5.38
CA ARG A 24 -13.15 -18.18 5.26
C ARG A 24 -12.75 -17.48 6.56
N THR A 25 -11.51 -17.65 7.00
CA THR A 25 -10.93 -16.88 8.12
C THR A 25 -10.45 -15.49 7.68
N PRO A 26 -10.27 -14.52 8.60
CA PRO A 26 -9.63 -13.23 8.27
C PRO A 26 -8.25 -13.37 7.63
N GLU A 27 -7.52 -14.43 7.97
CA GLU A 27 -6.20 -14.76 7.44
C GLU A 27 -6.26 -15.46 6.06
N GLY A 28 -7.45 -15.64 5.48
CA GLY A 28 -7.64 -16.13 4.12
C GLY A 28 -7.75 -17.64 3.97
N VAL A 29 -7.84 -18.42 5.06
CA VAL A 29 -8.00 -19.87 5.01
C VAL A 29 -9.45 -20.24 4.77
N ILE A 30 -9.72 -21.17 3.85
CA ILE A 30 -11.06 -21.69 3.59
C ILE A 30 -11.11 -23.16 3.98
N LEU A 31 -12.11 -23.56 4.75
CA LEU A 31 -12.37 -24.98 4.99
C LEU A 31 -13.10 -25.58 3.78
N ILE A 32 -12.46 -26.50 3.06
CA ILE A 32 -13.04 -27.14 1.87
C ILE A 32 -13.83 -28.40 2.25
N SER A 33 -13.33 -29.18 3.20
CA SER A 33 -14.05 -30.32 3.78
C SER A 33 -13.49 -30.69 5.15
N ALA A 34 -14.31 -31.29 6.00
CA ALA A 34 -13.87 -31.83 7.29
C ALA A 34 -14.66 -33.09 7.67
N ASN A 35 -13.94 -34.09 8.16
CA ASN A 35 -14.50 -35.25 8.84
C ASN A 35 -13.72 -35.50 10.14
N SER A 36 -14.09 -36.53 10.89
CA SER A 36 -13.46 -36.86 12.18
C SER A 36 -11.96 -37.16 12.11
N ASN A 37 -11.42 -37.45 10.93
CA ASN A 37 -10.06 -37.93 10.73
C ASN A 37 -9.18 -36.90 10.01
N GLN A 38 -9.75 -36.14 9.07
CA GLN A 38 -9.02 -35.16 8.27
C GLN A 38 -9.87 -33.93 7.92
N ALA A 39 -9.19 -32.82 7.64
CA ALA A 39 -9.75 -31.65 6.98
C ALA A 39 -8.93 -31.27 5.74
N VAL A 40 -9.61 -30.76 4.72
CA VAL A 40 -9.01 -30.14 3.55
C VAL A 40 -9.22 -28.64 3.66
N MET A 41 -8.14 -27.87 3.60
CA MET A 41 -8.19 -26.41 3.64
C MET A 41 -7.52 -25.82 2.40
N ASP A 42 -8.10 -24.75 1.87
CA ASP A 42 -7.46 -23.89 0.87
C ASP A 42 -6.71 -22.79 1.61
N ILE A 43 -5.41 -22.71 1.32
CA ILE A 43 -4.48 -21.77 1.91
C ILE A 43 -3.78 -21.08 0.74
N ALA A 44 -4.07 -19.78 0.53
CA ALA A 44 -3.50 -19.01 -0.57
C ALA A 44 -3.65 -19.68 -1.96
N GLY A 45 -4.77 -20.39 -2.20
CA GLY A 45 -5.03 -21.11 -3.45
C GLY A 45 -4.47 -22.53 -3.52
N GLN A 46 -3.74 -22.98 -2.49
CA GLN A 46 -3.23 -24.34 -2.39
C GLN A 46 -4.07 -25.18 -1.43
N ARG A 47 -4.55 -26.33 -1.90
CA ARG A 47 -5.29 -27.29 -1.06
C ARG A 47 -4.33 -28.16 -0.27
N SER A 48 -4.52 -28.17 1.04
CA SER A 48 -3.70 -28.92 2.00
C SER A 48 -4.59 -29.82 2.87
N ILE A 49 -4.14 -31.06 3.09
CA ILE A 49 -4.84 -32.06 3.91
C ILE A 49 -4.21 -32.09 5.30
N PHE A 50 -5.04 -32.03 6.33
CA PHE A 50 -4.63 -32.05 7.73
C PHE A 50 -5.31 -33.21 8.45
N GLU A 51 -4.53 -34.14 9.00
CA GLU A 51 -5.03 -35.28 9.76
C GLU A 51 -4.94 -35.03 11.27
N LEU A 52 -5.91 -35.53 12.04
CA LEU A 52 -5.92 -35.41 13.51
C LEU A 52 -4.69 -36.07 14.18
N ASN A 53 -4.16 -37.11 13.52
CA ASN A 53 -3.16 -38.02 14.09
C ASN A 53 -1.73 -37.50 13.91
N ASN A 54 -1.53 -36.54 13.01
CA ASN A 54 -0.24 -35.94 12.80
C ASN A 54 -0.16 -34.68 13.66
N ARG A 55 0.80 -34.63 14.61
CA ARG A 55 1.04 -33.46 15.46
C ARG A 55 1.68 -32.35 14.61
N VAL A 56 0.95 -31.86 13.64
CA VAL A 56 1.31 -30.67 12.88
C VAL A 56 0.81 -29.51 13.73
N GLY A 57 1.76 -28.85 14.41
CA GLY A 57 1.53 -27.55 15.04
C GLY A 57 0.83 -26.62 14.05
N GLY A 58 0.04 -25.69 14.59
CA GLY A 58 -0.93 -24.85 13.86
C GLY A 58 -0.47 -24.39 12.47
N VAL A 59 -1.45 -24.21 11.58
CA VAL A 59 -1.22 -23.72 10.22
C VAL A 59 -0.56 -22.34 10.34
N TYR A 60 0.74 -22.28 10.06
CA TYR A 60 1.46 -21.02 10.00
C TYR A 60 1.31 -20.49 8.59
N LEU A 61 0.41 -19.52 8.45
CA LEU A 61 0.37 -18.70 7.25
C LEU A 61 1.44 -17.64 7.47
N ALA A 62 2.45 -17.61 6.60
CA ALA A 62 3.20 -16.37 6.47
C ALA A 62 2.14 -15.27 6.22
N PRO A 63 2.15 -14.16 6.98
CA PRO A 63 1.30 -13.01 6.65
C PRO A 63 1.44 -12.74 5.16
N ALA A 64 0.35 -12.45 4.46
CA ALA A 64 0.45 -11.92 3.10
C ALA A 64 1.51 -10.82 3.15
N GLU A 65 2.60 -10.98 2.40
CA GLU A 65 3.69 -10.00 2.42
C GLU A 65 3.07 -8.65 2.10
N MET A 66 3.06 -7.75 3.10
CA MET A 66 2.54 -6.41 2.87
C MET A 66 3.39 -5.81 1.76
N PRO A 67 2.78 -5.24 0.70
CA PRO A 67 3.55 -4.68 -0.40
C PRO A 67 4.58 -3.69 0.15
N VAL A 68 5.85 -3.89 -0.20
CA VAL A 68 6.97 -3.03 0.19
C VAL A 68 7.52 -2.39 -1.07
N VAL A 69 7.47 -1.07 -1.15
CA VAL A 69 8.18 -0.33 -2.18
C VAL A 69 9.61 -0.08 -1.70
N SER A 70 10.59 -0.67 -2.37
CA SER A 70 12.01 -0.52 -2.05
C SER A 70 12.67 0.45 -3.01
N ILE A 71 13.18 1.57 -2.50
CA ILE A 71 13.76 2.66 -3.30
C ILE A 71 15.24 2.79 -2.98
N TRP A 72 16.07 2.76 -4.02
CA TRP A 72 17.50 3.06 -3.91
C TRP A 72 17.76 4.53 -4.27
N PRO A 73 18.65 5.22 -3.54
CA PRO A 73 18.90 6.63 -3.78
C PRO A 73 19.71 6.80 -5.06
N THR A 74 19.43 7.89 -5.78
CA THR A 74 20.22 8.37 -6.91
C THR A 74 20.71 9.77 -6.57
N ASN A 75 22.03 9.98 -6.49
CA ASN A 75 22.63 11.25 -6.05
C ASN A 75 22.08 11.76 -4.71
N GLY A 76 21.83 10.85 -3.76
CA GLY A 76 21.27 11.18 -2.44
C GLY A 76 19.75 11.42 -2.41
N MET A 77 19.07 11.38 -3.55
CA MET A 77 17.61 11.55 -3.64
C MET A 77 16.92 10.21 -3.84
N TYR A 78 15.79 10.00 -3.17
CA TYR A 78 14.94 8.83 -3.40
C TYR A 78 13.96 9.13 -4.51
N LEU A 79 14.10 8.41 -5.61
CA LEU A 79 13.26 8.58 -6.80
C LEU A 79 12.37 7.37 -6.96
N ALA A 80 11.08 7.59 -7.11
CA ALA A 80 10.08 6.54 -7.17
C ALA A 80 9.18 6.76 -8.39
N SER A 81 9.05 5.76 -9.25
CA SER A 81 8.11 5.82 -10.37
C SER A 81 6.74 5.35 -9.90
N GLY A 82 5.72 6.12 -10.24
CA GLY A 82 4.34 5.87 -9.87
C GLY A 82 3.36 6.32 -10.94
N SER A 83 2.09 6.40 -10.59
CA SER A 83 1.08 6.97 -11.48
C SER A 83 0.16 7.93 -10.72
N VAL A 84 -0.35 8.91 -11.46
CA VAL A 84 -1.40 9.83 -11.00
C VAL A 84 -2.51 9.81 -12.04
N ASN A 85 -3.73 9.50 -11.62
CA ASN A 85 -4.89 9.38 -12.51
C ASN A 85 -4.61 8.47 -13.73
N GLY A 86 -3.79 7.41 -13.55
CA GLY A 86 -3.40 6.47 -14.60
C GLY A 86 -2.22 6.91 -15.48
N TYR A 87 -1.68 8.12 -15.32
CA TYR A 87 -0.52 8.60 -16.06
C TYR A 87 0.77 8.43 -15.25
N THR A 88 1.85 7.97 -15.89
CA THR A 88 3.14 7.79 -15.23
C THR A 88 3.74 9.10 -14.75
N VAL A 89 4.25 9.09 -13.52
CA VAL A 89 4.92 10.22 -12.86
C VAL A 89 6.14 9.70 -12.13
N ASP A 90 7.27 10.38 -12.32
CA ASP A 90 8.45 10.19 -11.49
C ASP A 90 8.40 11.15 -10.31
N PHE A 91 8.43 10.56 -9.12
CA PHE A 91 8.42 11.28 -7.86
C PHE A 91 9.80 11.36 -7.24
N MET A 92 10.05 12.45 -6.53
CA MET A 92 11.08 12.53 -5.51
C MET A 92 10.42 12.44 -4.13
N VAL A 93 10.87 11.50 -3.30
CA VAL A 93 10.37 11.39 -1.92
C VAL A 93 10.84 12.61 -1.13
N ASP A 94 9.90 13.38 -0.60
CA ASP A 94 10.18 14.60 0.16
C ASP A 94 9.34 14.63 1.44
N THR A 95 9.96 14.21 2.55
CA THR A 95 9.33 14.25 3.88
C THR A 95 9.18 15.68 4.43
N GLY A 96 9.81 16.67 3.80
CA GLY A 96 9.65 18.10 4.13
C GLY A 96 8.42 18.72 3.51
N ALA A 97 7.88 18.13 2.43
CA ALA A 97 6.65 18.57 1.80
C ALA A 97 5.42 18.05 2.55
N THR A 98 4.50 18.94 2.94
CA THR A 98 3.27 18.56 3.64
C THR A 98 2.29 17.80 2.74
N VAL A 99 2.25 18.15 1.45
CA VAL A 99 1.37 17.58 0.43
C VAL A 99 2.17 17.23 -0.83
N ILE A 100 1.58 16.44 -1.74
CA ILE A 100 2.19 16.25 -3.07
C ILE A 100 2.30 17.61 -3.78
N ALA A 101 3.44 17.88 -4.40
CA ALA A 101 3.63 19.11 -5.18
C ALA A 101 4.02 18.76 -6.61
N ILE A 102 3.32 19.37 -7.58
CA ILE A 102 3.62 19.26 -9.00
C ILE A 102 3.66 20.66 -9.62
N ASN A 103 4.33 20.81 -10.75
CA ASN A 103 4.31 22.04 -11.52
C ASN A 103 3.12 22.07 -12.50
N GLY A 104 2.83 23.24 -13.07
CA GLY A 104 1.73 23.42 -14.03
C GLY A 104 1.85 22.56 -15.30
N GLU A 105 3.08 22.30 -15.77
CA GLU A 105 3.31 21.42 -16.93
C GLU A 105 2.91 19.97 -16.63
N THR A 106 3.31 19.46 -15.46
CA THR A 106 2.93 18.12 -15.00
C THR A 106 1.43 18.04 -14.81
N ALA A 107 0.79 19.03 -14.18
CA ALA A 107 -0.67 19.05 -13.99
C ALA A 107 -1.42 18.94 -15.34
N LYS A 108 -0.99 19.68 -16.36
CA LYS A 108 -1.54 19.59 -17.73
C LYS A 108 -1.37 18.19 -18.33
N ARG A 109 -0.19 17.58 -18.19
CA ARG A 109 0.08 16.21 -18.68
C ARG A 109 -0.81 15.18 -17.99
N LEU A 110 -1.15 15.41 -16.73
CA LEU A 110 -2.02 14.55 -15.92
C LEU A 110 -3.52 14.78 -16.16
N GLY A 111 -3.89 15.72 -17.04
CA GLY A 111 -5.29 16.09 -17.28
C GLY A 111 -5.96 16.78 -16.09
N VAL A 112 -5.18 17.40 -15.20
CA VAL A 112 -5.70 18.11 -14.03
C VAL A 112 -5.97 19.56 -14.39
N ASP A 113 -7.24 19.96 -14.39
CA ASP A 113 -7.64 21.37 -14.51
C ASP A 113 -7.58 22.04 -13.13
N TYR A 114 -6.54 22.83 -12.91
CA TYR A 114 -6.25 23.47 -11.63
C TYR A 114 -6.53 24.98 -11.61
N LEU A 115 -6.79 25.60 -12.77
CA LEU A 115 -6.91 27.06 -12.87
C LEU A 115 -8.18 27.60 -12.20
N GLY A 116 -9.21 26.76 -12.06
CA GLY A 116 -10.42 27.06 -11.29
C GLY A 116 -10.30 26.76 -9.79
N ALA A 117 -9.17 26.23 -9.32
CA ALA A 117 -9.00 25.80 -7.94
C ALA A 117 -8.57 26.95 -7.01
N ASN A 118 -8.63 26.71 -5.70
CA ASN A 118 -8.29 27.72 -4.71
C ASN A 118 -6.79 28.06 -4.75
N GLN A 119 -6.49 29.33 -4.97
CA GLN A 119 -5.13 29.85 -4.89
C GLN A 119 -4.67 29.96 -3.43
N ILE A 120 -3.44 29.51 -3.18
CA ILE A 120 -2.78 29.51 -1.88
C ILE A 120 -1.32 29.95 -2.03
N GLY A 121 -0.72 30.44 -0.95
CA GLY A 121 0.72 30.62 -0.86
C GLY A 121 1.37 29.37 -0.27
N VAL A 122 2.42 28.86 -0.91
CA VAL A 122 3.23 27.74 -0.41
C VAL A 122 4.66 28.21 -0.17
N ARG A 123 5.31 27.69 0.87
CA ARG A 123 6.72 27.97 1.15
C ARG A 123 7.57 26.85 0.58
N THR A 124 8.42 27.20 -0.38
CA THR A 124 9.41 26.32 -1.01
C THR A 124 10.81 26.69 -0.52
N ALA A 125 11.83 25.96 -1.00
CA ALA A 125 13.23 26.33 -0.80
C ALA A 125 13.58 27.67 -1.48
N SER A 126 12.88 28.03 -2.54
CA SER A 126 13.11 29.25 -3.33
C SER A 126 12.39 30.48 -2.75
N GLY A 127 11.43 30.29 -1.84
CA GLY A 127 10.68 31.37 -1.21
C GLY A 127 9.20 31.04 -1.03
N VAL A 128 8.36 32.07 -1.03
CA VAL A 128 6.91 31.89 -1.06
C VAL A 128 6.46 31.96 -2.52
N GLU A 129 5.75 30.95 -2.97
CA GLU A 129 5.25 30.81 -4.33
C GLU A 129 3.73 30.68 -4.34
N LEU A 130 3.12 31.10 -5.44
CA LEU A 130 1.70 30.91 -5.69
C LEU A 130 1.46 29.46 -6.11
N ALA A 131 0.43 28.84 -5.54
CA ALA A 131 0.00 27.50 -5.91
C ALA A 131 -1.52 27.36 -5.89
N TYR A 132 -2.01 26.27 -6.45
CA TYR A 132 -3.41 25.91 -6.50
C TYR A 132 -3.62 24.62 -5.73
N SER A 133 -4.51 24.65 -4.72
CA SER A 133 -4.85 23.46 -3.94
C SER A 133 -5.79 22.56 -4.74
N ILE A 134 -5.38 21.32 -4.94
CA ILE A 134 -6.11 20.32 -5.73
C ILE A 134 -6.19 18.99 -4.97
N GLN A 135 -7.00 18.07 -5.49
CA GLN A 135 -7.04 16.70 -5.03
C GLN A 135 -6.82 15.77 -6.22
N LEU A 136 -5.84 14.88 -6.10
CA LEU A 136 -5.56 13.85 -7.10
C LEU A 136 -6.50 12.67 -6.86
N GLN A 137 -7.16 12.20 -7.93
CA GLN A 137 -8.19 11.17 -7.81
C GLN A 137 -7.56 9.86 -7.33
N THR A 138 -6.46 9.46 -7.94
CA THR A 138 -5.70 8.27 -7.56
C THR A 138 -4.21 8.53 -7.73
N VAL A 139 -3.43 8.18 -6.69
CA VAL A 139 -1.97 8.17 -6.72
C VAL A 139 -1.50 6.77 -6.40
N GLN A 140 -0.64 6.21 -7.24
CA GLN A 140 -0.14 4.85 -7.12
C GLN A 140 1.38 4.83 -7.05
N LEU A 141 1.91 4.01 -6.14
CA LEU A 141 3.32 3.68 -6.05
C LEU A 141 3.50 2.17 -5.82
N GLY A 142 4.07 1.48 -6.82
CA GLY A 142 4.06 0.01 -6.85
C GLY A 142 2.63 -0.54 -6.82
N ASP A 143 2.38 -1.53 -5.96
CA ASP A 143 1.05 -2.13 -5.78
C ASP A 143 0.14 -1.33 -4.85
N ILE A 144 0.59 -0.17 -4.36
CA ILE A 144 -0.13 0.63 -3.36
C ILE A 144 -0.75 1.84 -4.04
N SER A 145 -2.08 1.92 -3.96
CA SER A 145 -2.89 3.00 -4.51
C SER A 145 -3.66 3.69 -3.39
N LEU A 146 -3.64 5.02 -3.41
CA LEU A 146 -4.45 5.88 -2.54
C LEU A 146 -5.34 6.76 -3.41
N ASP A 147 -6.58 6.93 -2.97
CA ASP A 147 -7.54 7.80 -3.64
C ASP A 147 -7.68 9.13 -2.89
N ASN A 148 -8.10 10.17 -3.62
CA ASN A 148 -8.41 11.50 -3.08
C ASN A 148 -7.23 12.11 -2.29
N VAL A 149 -6.04 12.11 -2.89
CA VAL A 149 -4.81 12.57 -2.24
C VAL A 149 -4.63 14.07 -2.42
N ASP A 150 -4.48 14.79 -1.31
CA ASP A 150 -4.26 16.23 -1.32
C ASP A 150 -2.94 16.60 -2.01
N ALA A 151 -2.99 17.58 -2.90
CA ALA A 151 -1.83 18.04 -3.64
C ALA A 151 -1.92 19.54 -3.95
N VAL A 152 -0.81 20.08 -4.46
CA VAL A 152 -0.73 21.45 -4.95
C VAL A 152 -0.09 21.50 -6.32
N VAL A 153 -0.61 22.40 -7.16
CA VAL A 153 0.05 22.80 -8.41
C VAL A 153 0.75 24.13 -8.19
N ILE A 154 2.08 24.15 -8.27
CA ILE A 154 2.86 25.38 -8.16
C ILE A 154 2.82 26.12 -9.50
N ASP A 155 2.54 27.44 -9.44
CA ASP A 155 2.47 28.32 -10.60
C ASP A 155 3.87 28.73 -11.05
N GLY A 156 4.63 27.76 -11.57
CA GLY A 156 6.01 27.90 -11.96
C GLY A 156 6.58 26.66 -12.64
N PRO A 157 7.86 26.68 -13.06
CA PRO A 157 8.53 25.54 -13.66
C PRO A 157 8.97 24.49 -12.64
N GLU A 158 9.11 24.87 -11.37
CA GLU A 158 9.46 23.97 -10.28
C GLU A 158 8.20 23.43 -9.58
N PRO A 159 8.28 22.23 -8.98
CA PRO A 159 9.42 21.33 -9.01
C PRO A 159 9.53 20.61 -10.38
N GLN A 160 10.75 20.39 -10.88
CA GLN A 160 10.96 19.64 -12.15
C GLN A 160 10.51 18.18 -12.07
N ARG A 161 10.51 17.60 -10.87
CA ARG A 161 9.94 16.28 -10.57
C ARG A 161 8.84 16.45 -9.55
N ALA A 162 7.79 15.65 -9.63
CA ALA A 162 6.75 15.67 -8.62
C ALA A 162 7.33 15.35 -7.24
N LEU A 163 6.98 16.13 -6.22
CA LEU A 163 7.36 15.83 -4.84
C LEU A 163 6.31 14.92 -4.23
N LEU A 164 6.74 13.77 -3.71
CA LEU A 164 5.88 12.87 -2.95
C LEU A 164 5.92 13.27 -1.48
N GLY A 165 4.97 14.11 -1.09
CA GLY A 165 4.87 14.67 0.26
C GLY A 165 4.05 13.82 1.24
N MET A 166 3.91 14.35 2.45
CA MET A 166 3.30 13.65 3.59
C MET A 166 1.83 13.28 3.40
N SER A 167 1.06 14.03 2.58
CA SER A 167 -0.31 13.65 2.16
C SER A 167 -0.42 12.22 1.62
N PHE A 168 0.65 11.70 1.01
CA PHE A 168 0.73 10.32 0.53
C PHE A 168 1.58 9.46 1.48
N LEU A 169 2.76 9.96 1.88
CA LEU A 169 3.71 9.19 2.69
C LEU A 169 3.17 8.80 4.07
N ASN A 170 2.20 9.53 4.62
CA ASN A 170 1.58 9.20 5.92
C ASN A 170 0.91 7.82 5.92
N ALA A 171 0.47 7.31 4.77
CA ALA A 171 -0.08 5.97 4.62
C ALA A 171 0.98 4.85 4.71
N PHE A 172 2.26 5.20 4.89
CA PHE A 172 3.36 4.26 4.89
C PHE A 172 4.18 4.32 6.17
N ASP A 173 4.66 3.16 6.62
CA ASP A 173 5.80 3.02 7.50
C ASP A 173 7.07 3.10 6.66
N MET A 174 7.92 4.06 6.99
CA MET A 174 9.18 4.32 6.30
C MET A 174 10.32 3.70 7.10
N GLU A 175 11.05 2.76 6.51
CA GLU A 175 12.22 2.14 7.13
C GLU A 175 13.45 2.31 6.25
N ARG A 176 14.49 2.94 6.78
CA ARG A 176 15.78 3.06 6.09
C ARG A 176 16.66 1.86 6.45
N LYS A 177 17.07 1.07 5.46
CA LYS A 177 18.03 -0.04 5.62
C LYS A 177 19.30 0.25 4.82
N GLY A 178 20.30 0.81 5.50
CA GLY A 178 21.50 1.34 4.84
C GLY A 178 21.11 2.51 3.93
N GLU A 179 21.41 2.38 2.64
CA GLU A 179 21.05 3.38 1.63
C GLU A 179 19.62 3.21 1.11
N ARG A 180 19.00 2.03 1.24
CA ARG A 180 17.67 1.72 0.72
C ARG A 180 16.57 2.26 1.64
N LEU A 181 15.50 2.79 1.04
CA LEU A 181 14.27 3.19 1.73
C LEU A 181 13.15 2.19 1.43
N ASP A 182 12.56 1.61 2.48
CA ASP A 182 11.38 0.76 2.40
C ASP A 182 10.15 1.58 2.79
N LEU A 183 9.14 1.57 1.93
CA LEU A 183 7.81 2.08 2.22
C LEU A 183 6.85 0.89 2.34
N ARG A 184 6.30 0.68 3.54
CA ARG A 184 5.30 -0.36 3.80
C ARG A 184 3.95 0.27 4.07
N ARG A 185 2.89 -0.17 3.39
CA ARG A 185 1.55 0.37 3.65
C ARG A 185 1.14 0.11 5.10
N LYS A 186 0.61 1.14 5.77
CA LYS A 186 -0.07 1.03 7.05
C LYS A 186 -1.49 0.49 6.81
N PHE A 187 -1.63 -0.83 6.93
CA PHE A 187 -2.88 -1.59 6.90
C PHE A 187 -3.64 -1.59 5.55
#